data_AF-A0A954WA63-F1
#
_entry.id   AF-A0A954WA63-F1
#
_cell.length_a   1.000
_cell.length_b   1.000
_cell.length_c   1.000
_cell.angle_alpha   90.00
_cell.angle_beta   90.00
_cell.angle_gamma   90.00
#
_symmetry.space_group_name_H-M   'P 1'
#
loop_
_entity.id
_entity.type
_entity.pdbx_description
1 polymer ?
#
loop_
_entity_poly.entity_id
_entity_poly.type
_entity_poly.pdbx_seq_one_letter_code
_entity_poly.pdbx_strand_id
1 'polypeptide(L)'
;GMGSLGAMVKGSSERYRQSNDDTNRGKLVPEGVEGRVPFKGPLSDFVYQLVGGLRAGMGYCGTPTIEDLRKDARFIRVSPASVRESHPHDIVITQESPNYSPEYPTGGDA
;
A
#
# COMPACT_ATOMS: atom_id res chain seq x y z
N GLY A 1 -3.72 11.70 3.05
CA GLY A 1 -3.87 10.88 4.28
C GLY A 1 -4.66 11.63 5.33
N MET A 2 -5.14 10.97 6.38
CA MET A 2 -5.98 11.62 7.42
C MET A 2 -5.25 12.75 8.18
N GLY A 3 -3.92 12.76 8.19
CA GLY A 3 -3.09 13.85 8.76
C GLY A 3 -2.71 14.94 7.77
N SER A 4 -3.32 14.94 6.58
CA SER A 4 -3.16 16.05 5.63
C SER A 4 -3.93 17.27 6.10
N LEU A 5 -3.48 18.45 5.66
CA LEU A 5 -4.10 19.71 6.04
C LEU A 5 -5.58 19.75 5.65
N GLY A 6 -5.94 19.31 4.44
CA GLY A 6 -7.34 19.26 4.00
C GLY A 6 -8.23 18.27 4.76
N ALA A 7 -7.66 17.20 5.32
CA ALA A 7 -8.39 16.28 6.18
C ALA A 7 -8.53 16.82 7.62
N MET A 8 -7.44 17.38 8.17
CA MET A 8 -7.40 17.87 9.55
C MET A 8 -8.33 19.06 9.76
N VAL A 9 -8.40 19.98 8.80
CA VAL A 9 -9.35 21.11 8.81
C VAL A 9 -10.81 20.64 8.85
N LYS A 10 -11.09 19.45 8.31
CA LYS A 10 -12.43 18.83 8.27
C LYS A 10 -12.71 17.90 9.46
N GLY A 11 -11.87 17.90 10.50
CA GLY A 11 -12.15 17.25 11.78
C GLY A 11 -11.32 16.01 12.08
N SER A 12 -10.29 15.68 11.30
CA SER A 12 -9.37 14.59 11.66
C SER A 12 -8.22 15.01 12.59
N SER A 13 -8.11 16.29 12.95
CA SER A 13 -7.03 16.85 13.79
C SER A 13 -6.96 16.23 15.19
N GLU A 14 -8.09 15.79 15.76
CA GLU A 14 -8.13 15.13 17.08
C GLU A 14 -7.29 13.83 17.10
N ARG A 15 -7.29 13.07 15.99
CA ARG A 15 -6.46 11.85 15.86
C ARG A 15 -4.97 12.14 15.98
N TYR A 16 -4.56 13.37 15.67
CA TYR A 16 -3.18 13.86 15.72
C TYR A 16 -2.93 14.73 16.96
N ARG A 17 -3.90 14.82 17.89
CA ARG A 17 -3.83 15.63 19.11
C ARG A 17 -3.60 17.13 18.83
N GLN A 18 -4.07 17.61 17.67
CA GLN A 18 -3.99 19.02 17.25
C GLN A 18 -5.33 19.76 17.42
N SER A 19 -6.28 19.17 18.14
CA SER A 19 -7.62 19.73 18.40
C SER A 19 -7.65 20.86 19.44
N ASN A 20 -6.63 20.99 20.28
CA ASN A 20 -6.57 22.01 21.34
C ASN A 20 -6.16 23.41 20.85
N ASP A 21 -5.84 23.57 19.56
CA ASP A 21 -5.48 24.86 18.95
C ASP A 21 -6.68 25.48 18.21
N ASP A 22 -7.88 25.37 18.80
CA ASP A 22 -9.15 25.88 18.24
C ASP A 22 -9.14 27.41 18.03
N THR A 23 -8.20 28.11 18.69
CA THR A 23 -7.93 29.55 18.51
C THR A 23 -6.93 29.84 17.38
N ASN A 24 -6.32 28.82 16.78
CA ASN A 24 -5.23 28.92 15.80
C ASN A 24 -5.34 27.84 14.71
N ARG A 25 -6.50 27.78 14.03
CA ARG A 25 -6.71 26.93 12.83
C ARG A 25 -5.61 27.08 11.75
N GLY A 26 -4.81 28.15 11.80
CA GLY A 26 -3.65 28.40 10.94
C GLY A 26 -2.34 27.72 11.37
N LYS A 27 -2.29 26.98 12.49
CA LYS A 27 -1.07 26.34 13.03
C LYS A 27 -1.14 24.81 13.08
N LEU A 28 -1.88 24.17 12.17
CA LEU A 28 -1.84 22.71 12.01
C LEU A 28 -0.49 22.28 11.43
N VAL A 29 0.12 21.24 12.00
CA VAL A 29 1.34 20.62 11.49
C VAL A 29 0.96 19.33 10.76
N PRO A 30 0.98 19.29 9.41
CA PRO A 30 0.54 18.11 8.68
C PRO A 30 1.54 16.94 8.78
N GLU A 31 1.03 15.77 9.15
CA GLU A 31 1.75 14.49 9.16
C GLU A 31 1.36 13.61 7.95
N GLY A 32 0.51 14.12 7.07
CA GLY A 32 0.05 13.43 5.87
C GLY A 32 0.09 14.32 4.64
N VAL A 33 0.26 13.69 3.48
CA VAL A 33 0.21 14.35 2.17
C VAL A 33 -1.14 14.13 1.49
N GLU A 34 -1.46 15.01 0.55
CA GLU A 34 -2.60 14.85 -0.35
C GLU A 34 -2.12 14.32 -1.70
N GLY A 35 -2.91 13.46 -2.32
CA GLY A 35 -2.56 12.82 -3.58
C GLY A 35 -3.79 12.19 -4.22
N ARG A 36 -3.68 11.90 -5.51
CA ARG A 36 -4.72 11.22 -6.29
C ARG A 36 -4.20 9.86 -6.74
N VAL A 37 -5.11 8.89 -6.84
CA VAL A 37 -4.84 7.56 -7.37
C VAL A 37 -5.77 7.29 -8.57
N PRO A 38 -5.35 6.47 -9.55
CA PRO A 38 -6.22 6.07 -10.66
C PRO A 38 -7.48 5.36 -10.16
N PHE A 39 -8.56 5.46 -10.94
CA PHE A 39 -9.77 4.68 -10.70
C PHE A 39 -9.49 3.20 -10.98
N LYS A 40 -9.84 2.32 -10.02
CA LYS A 40 -9.52 0.89 -10.06
C LYS A 40 -10.72 -0.02 -10.37
N GLY A 41 -11.86 0.55 -10.75
CA GLY A 41 -13.08 -0.24 -10.99
C GLY A 41 -13.83 -0.62 -9.71
N PRO A 42 -14.71 -1.64 -9.78
CA PRO A 42 -15.46 -2.15 -8.64
C PRO A 42 -14.56 -2.72 -7.54
N LEU A 43 -14.98 -2.54 -6.28
CA LEU A 43 -14.25 -3.07 -5.12
C LEU A 43 -14.14 -4.61 -5.14
N SER A 44 -15.16 -5.31 -5.67
CA SER A 44 -15.20 -6.77 -5.75
C SER A 44 -13.98 -7.35 -6.45
N ASP A 45 -13.55 -6.72 -7.54
CA ASP A 45 -12.51 -7.24 -8.41
C ASP A 45 -11.15 -7.11 -7.73
N PHE A 46 -10.95 -6.00 -7.01
CA PHE A 46 -9.76 -5.78 -6.21
C PHE A 46 -9.67 -6.75 -5.02
N VAL A 47 -10.79 -6.97 -4.30
CA VAL A 47 -10.85 -7.92 -3.18
C VAL A 47 -10.58 -9.34 -3.65
N TYR A 48 -11.10 -9.72 -4.83
CA TYR A 48 -10.85 -11.04 -5.41
C TYR A 48 -9.35 -11.28 -5.63
N GLN A 49 -8.64 -10.32 -6.23
CA GLN A 49 -7.19 -10.41 -6.44
C GLN A 49 -6.40 -10.48 -5.13
N LEU A 50 -6.76 -9.66 -4.13
CA LEU A 50 -6.11 -9.67 -2.83
C LEU A 50 -6.27 -11.02 -2.11
N VAL A 51 -7.48 -11.56 -2.09
CA VAL A 51 -7.76 -12.87 -1.47
C VAL A 51 -7.09 -14.00 -2.26
N GLY A 52 -7.05 -13.90 -3.59
CA GLY A 52 -6.33 -14.83 -4.45
C GLY A 52 -4.84 -14.90 -4.12
N GLY A 53 -4.18 -13.73 -3.98
CA GLY A 53 -2.77 -13.65 -3.59
C GLY A 53 -2.50 -14.22 -2.19
N LEU A 54 -3.37 -13.90 -1.22
CA LEU A 54 -3.27 -14.46 0.14
C LEU A 54 -3.38 -16.00 0.13
N ARG A 55 -4.35 -16.57 -0.60
CA ARG A 55 -4.52 -18.01 -0.70
C ARG A 55 -3.34 -18.70 -1.37
N ALA A 56 -2.77 -18.11 -2.42
CA ALA A 56 -1.57 -18.61 -3.06
C ALA A 56 -0.38 -18.64 -2.08
N GLY A 57 -0.18 -17.56 -1.32
CA GLY A 57 0.84 -17.47 -0.27
C GLY A 57 0.67 -18.53 0.82
N MET A 58 -0.56 -18.69 1.33
CA MET A 58 -0.89 -19.75 2.29
C MET A 58 -0.62 -21.15 1.73
N GLY A 59 -0.87 -21.37 0.44
CA GLY A 59 -0.52 -22.60 -0.27
C GLY A 59 0.98 -22.88 -0.27
N TYR A 60 1.82 -21.88 -0.58
CA TYR A 60 3.28 -22.01 -0.51
C TYR A 60 3.80 -22.30 0.90
N CYS A 61 3.16 -21.72 1.93
CA CYS A 61 3.51 -21.95 3.33
C CYS A 61 2.93 -23.24 3.92
N GLY A 62 2.01 -23.92 3.21
CA GLY A 62 1.31 -25.11 3.71
C GLY A 62 0.36 -24.82 4.88
N THR A 63 -0.21 -23.62 4.97
CA THR A 63 -1.00 -23.16 6.11
C THR A 63 -2.50 -23.12 5.77
N PRO A 64 -3.35 -24.04 6.29
CA PRO A 64 -4.75 -24.12 5.89
C PRO A 64 -5.61 -23.01 6.49
N THR A 65 -5.18 -22.37 7.59
CA THR A 65 -5.89 -21.26 8.22
C THR A 65 -5.00 -20.03 8.42
N ILE A 66 -5.64 -18.88 8.67
CA ILE A 66 -4.94 -17.62 8.98
C ILE A 66 -4.15 -17.74 10.29
N GLU A 67 -4.65 -18.52 11.25
CA GLU A 67 -3.95 -18.74 12.51
C GLU A 67 -2.68 -19.59 12.33
N ASP A 68 -2.72 -20.59 11.44
CA ASP A 68 -1.53 -21.37 11.08
C ASP A 68 -0.52 -20.49 10.35
N LEU A 69 -0.97 -19.64 9.42
CA LEU A 69 -0.11 -18.67 8.74
C LEU A 69 0.61 -17.74 9.73
N ARG A 70 -0.09 -17.26 10.76
CA ARG A 70 0.48 -16.37 11.78
C ARG A 70 1.50 -17.05 12.69
N LYS A 71 1.35 -18.36 12.94
CA LYS A 71 2.19 -19.13 13.87
C LYS A 71 3.39 -19.79 13.18
N ASP A 72 3.16 -20.36 12.00
CA ASP A 72 4.07 -21.31 11.38
C ASP A 72 4.85 -20.71 10.20
N ALA A 73 4.38 -19.61 9.61
CA ALA A 73 5.11 -18.95 8.52
C ALA A 73 6.44 -18.37 9.00
N ARG A 74 7.46 -18.51 8.15
CA ARG A 74 8.81 -18.01 8.42
C ARG A 74 9.21 -16.98 7.40
N PHE A 75 9.77 -15.87 7.87
CA PHE A 75 10.36 -14.85 7.03
C PHE A 75 11.87 -15.06 6.92
N ILE A 76 12.42 -14.66 5.78
CA ILE A 76 13.86 -14.50 5.58
C ILE A 76 14.16 -13.03 5.34
N ARG A 77 15.31 -12.56 5.85
CA ARG A 77 15.79 -11.21 5.55
C ARG A 77 16.49 -11.25 4.19
N VAL A 78 16.15 -10.31 3.33
CA VAL A 78 16.72 -10.19 1.99
C VAL A 78 17.41 -8.85 1.81
N SER A 79 18.30 -8.77 0.83
CA SER A 79 18.99 -7.53 0.47
C SER A 79 18.11 -6.65 -0.44
N PRO A 80 18.45 -5.36 -0.63
CA PRO A 80 17.79 -4.54 -1.65
C PRO A 80 17.91 -5.10 -3.08
N ALA A 81 18.97 -5.85 -3.38
CA ALA A 81 19.11 -6.51 -4.68
C ALA A 81 18.04 -7.57 -4.88
N SER A 82 17.77 -8.37 -3.85
CA SER A 82 16.74 -9.41 -3.87
C SER A 82 15.31 -8.84 -3.96
N VAL A 83 15.09 -7.60 -3.48
CA VAL A 83 13.80 -6.91 -3.67
C VAL A 83 13.58 -6.58 -5.15
N ARG A 84 14.61 -6.09 -5.84
CA ARG A 84 14.54 -5.87 -7.30
C ARG A 84 14.36 -7.19 -8.05
N GLU A 85 15.07 -8.23 -7.64
CA GLU A 85 14.93 -9.58 -8.18
C GLU A 85 13.51 -10.14 -8.01
N SER A 86 12.84 -9.83 -6.88
CA SER A 86 11.48 -10.29 -6.61
C SER A 86 10.41 -9.64 -7.50
N HIS A 87 10.71 -8.48 -8.10
CA HIS A 87 9.84 -7.83 -9.08
C HIS A 87 10.20 -8.26 -10.51
N PRO A 88 9.28 -8.16 -11.48
CA PRO A 88 9.63 -8.26 -12.89
C PRO A 88 10.81 -7.33 -13.20
N HIS A 89 11.89 -7.91 -13.71
CA HIS A 89 13.12 -7.21 -14.08
C HIS A 89 13.62 -7.73 -15.43
N ASP A 90 14.42 -6.91 -16.12
CA ASP A 90 15.01 -7.21 -17.43
C ASP A 90 14.01 -7.55 -18.55
N ILE A 91 12.76 -7.08 -18.42
CA ILE A 91 11.69 -7.20 -19.42
C ILE A 91 10.88 -5.90 -19.54
N VAL A 92 10.24 -5.71 -20.70
CA VAL A 92 9.24 -4.65 -20.90
C VAL A 92 7.85 -5.23 -20.69
N ILE A 93 7.10 -4.67 -19.74
CA ILE A 93 5.70 -5.03 -19.49
C ILE A 93 4.84 -4.41 -20.58
N THR A 94 4.20 -5.24 -21.41
CA THR A 94 3.34 -4.79 -22.53
C THR A 94 1.87 -4.73 -22.16
N GLN A 95 1.46 -5.45 -21.11
CA GLN A 95 0.13 -5.43 -20.53
C GLN A 95 0.23 -5.54 -19.02
N GLU A 96 -0.45 -4.64 -18.31
CA GLU A 96 -0.51 -4.68 -16.85
C GLU A 96 -1.39 -5.83 -16.37
N SER A 97 -0.99 -6.46 -15.26
CA SER A 97 -1.84 -7.45 -14.60
C SER A 97 -2.76 -6.78 -13.57
N PRO A 98 -3.93 -7.36 -13.25
CA PRO A 98 -4.86 -6.79 -12.27
C PRO A 98 -4.30 -6.69 -10.84
N ASN A 99 -3.21 -7.38 -10.55
CA ASN A 99 -2.61 -7.52 -9.22
C ASN A 99 -1.15 -7.03 -9.13
N TYR A 100 -0.61 -6.44 -10.21
CA TYR A 100 0.74 -5.89 -10.20
C TYR A 100 0.78 -4.58 -10.97
N SER A 101 1.21 -3.51 -10.30
CA SER A 101 1.52 -2.22 -10.92
C SER A 101 2.96 -1.89 -10.60
N PRO A 102 3.83 -1.65 -11.59
CA PRO A 102 5.20 -1.28 -11.32
C PRO A 102 5.24 0.05 -10.55
N GLU A 103 5.88 0.07 -9.38
CA GLU A 103 6.05 1.28 -8.56
C GLU A 103 7.08 2.26 -9.14
N TYR A 104 7.78 1.86 -10.21
CA TYR A 104 8.79 2.69 -10.88
C TYR A 104 8.39 2.95 -12.34
N PRO A 105 8.51 4.19 -12.82
CA PRO A 105 8.53 4.43 -14.25
C PRO A 105 9.74 3.69 -14.82
N THR A 106 9.48 2.64 -15.60
CA THR A 106 10.47 2.09 -16.51
C THR A 106 10.64 3.10 -17.63
N GLY A 107 11.60 4.02 -17.48
CA GLY A 107 11.93 5.01 -18.50
C GLY A 107 11.79 6.45 -18.01
N GLY A 108 12.88 6.96 -17.44
CA GLY A 108 13.32 8.29 -17.81
C GLY A 108 14.02 8.16 -19.17
N ASP A 109 13.26 8.37 -20.24
CA ASP A 109 13.80 8.74 -21.54
C ASP A 109 13.22 10.11 -21.89
N ALA A 110 14.11 11.11 -21.88
CA ALA A 110 13.95 12.55 -22.15
C ALA A 110 13.31 13.42 -21.06
#